data_AF-A0A6C0BEH6-F1
#
_entry.id   AF-A0A6C0BEH6-F1
#
_cell.length_a   1.000
_cell.length_b   1.000
_cell.length_c   1.000
_cell.angle_alpha   90.00
_cell.angle_beta   90.00
_cell.angle_gamma   90.00
#
_symmetry.space_group_name_H-M   'P 1'
#
loop_
_entity.id
_entity.type
_entity.pdbx_description
1 polymer ?
#
loop_
_entity_poly.entity_id
_entity_poly.type
_entity_poly.pdbx_seq_one_letter_code
_entity_poly.pdbx_strand_id
1 'polypeptide(L)'
;MEQNLEKSLERSLEQSLEQSLEQSLEQSSEKRMAINVQRFISSSVCITKMLFEAANKRFDETTNLKEKSAITDYVATCDKIMNNIKNEALFNHTMFIKKAFRVIREPTNCTYIMNKNQELFNIRDSENKIITLLMGLDIKFGYRYFSDTEKSKFWQYMYLFVYCVYSLIVPSNPEIIKKYPDVKTLVDVLEKDIISSKILLDDGIFNAYLGIEKDDENVSMADLLNGENATMKDFSLASLMKTVGGIDLDQISKELENIDDEKMNEITDTISEMMGSKGDSDIKELCSGFLKEAQEKIKVKGFDNIEGTLMDIAKNAKNNINVSKLNKLKSGFKHFKKSGMEQLKKMNKDGTNPMANLNPDMLSKMGVPSHMFDMLKSQMDKMSVGEEDDDV
;
A
#
# COMPACT_ATOMS: atom_id res chain seq x y z
N MET A 1 48.95 20.35 26.23
CA MET A 1 48.18 19.09 26.16
C MET A 1 46.69 19.39 26.05
N GLU A 2 46.15 20.25 26.91
CA GLU A 2 44.75 20.72 26.86
C GLU A 2 44.34 21.29 25.49
N GLN A 3 45.12 22.20 24.89
CA GLN A 3 44.82 22.76 23.56
C GLN A 3 44.76 21.71 22.43
N ASN A 4 45.49 20.59 22.56
CA ASN A 4 45.43 19.52 21.57
C ASN A 4 44.20 18.63 21.79
N LEU A 5 43.79 18.46 23.05
CA LEU A 5 42.59 17.72 23.41
C LEU A 5 41.33 18.46 22.96
N GLU A 6 41.27 19.77 23.19
CA GLU A 6 40.17 20.64 22.78
C GLU A 6 40.00 20.65 21.26
N LYS A 7 41.08 20.86 20.50
CA LYS A 7 41.04 20.79 19.03
C LYS A 7 40.68 19.41 18.49
N SER A 8 41.08 18.34 19.18
CA SER A 8 40.71 16.98 18.79
C SER A 8 39.23 16.71 19.05
N LEU A 9 38.69 17.22 20.16
CA LEU A 9 37.29 17.07 20.51
C LEU A 9 36.40 17.89 19.58
N GLU A 10 36.77 19.14 19.31
CA GLU A 10 36.07 20.05 18.39
C GLU A 10 35.97 19.43 16.99
N ARG A 11 37.09 18.96 16.43
CA ARG A 11 37.08 18.28 15.12
C ARG A 11 36.25 17.00 15.12
N SER A 12 36.30 16.21 16.19
CA SER A 12 35.52 14.97 16.28
C SER A 12 34.01 15.27 16.36
N LEU A 13 33.62 16.33 17.07
CA LEU A 13 32.23 16.78 17.17
C LEU A 13 31.74 17.34 15.84
N GLU A 14 32.51 18.22 15.19
CA GLU A 14 32.19 18.77 13.87
C GLU A 14 31.98 17.67 12.84
N GLN A 15 32.91 16.72 12.74
CA GLN A 15 32.80 15.59 11.80
C GLN A 15 31.60 14.69 12.10
N SER A 16 31.34 14.37 13.38
CA SER A 16 30.21 13.53 13.75
C SER A 16 28.86 14.22 13.47
N LEU A 17 28.79 15.54 13.67
CA LEU A 17 27.56 16.31 13.45
C LEU A 17 27.30 16.50 11.96
N GLU A 18 28.34 16.80 11.17
CA GLU A 18 28.26 16.91 9.70
C GLU A 18 27.77 15.58 9.09
N GLN A 19 28.39 14.45 9.46
CA GLN A 19 27.98 13.13 8.98
C GLN A 19 26.55 12.77 9.37
N SER A 20 26.15 13.03 10.62
CA SER A 20 24.79 12.74 11.08
C SER A 20 23.75 13.59 10.36
N LEU A 21 24.05 14.87 10.09
CA LEU A 21 23.17 15.78 9.38
C LEU A 21 23.04 15.39 7.90
N GLU A 22 24.14 15.08 7.23
CA GLU A 22 24.14 14.59 5.85
C GLU A 22 23.31 13.31 5.71
N GLN A 23 23.54 12.33 6.59
CA GLN A 23 22.80 11.06 6.56
C GLN A 23 21.30 11.26 6.82
N SER A 24 20.93 12.14 7.76
CA SER A 24 19.53 12.46 8.03
C SER A 24 18.85 13.15 6.85
N LEU A 25 19.57 14.06 6.18
CA LEU A 25 19.07 14.77 5.00
C LEU A 25 18.91 13.84 3.79
N GLU A 26 19.87 12.93 3.57
CA GLU A 26 19.81 11.92 2.51
C GLU A 26 18.60 11.00 2.72
N GLN A 27 18.45 10.41 3.91
CA GLN A 27 17.31 9.56 4.26
C GLN A 27 15.97 10.27 4.12
N SER A 28 15.90 11.55 4.53
CA SER A 28 14.69 12.36 4.38
C SER A 28 14.32 12.59 2.91
N SER A 29 15.34 12.82 2.06
CA SER A 29 15.15 13.04 0.63
C SER A 29 14.69 11.77 -0.11
N GLU A 30 15.28 10.61 0.22
CA GLU A 30 14.90 9.31 -0.32
C GLU A 30 13.47 8.94 0.09
N LYS A 31 13.14 9.11 1.37
CA LYS A 31 11.78 8.86 1.89
C LYS A 31 10.76 9.73 1.16
N ARG A 32 11.04 11.02 0.97
CA ARG A 32 10.15 11.94 0.25
C ARG A 32 9.99 11.54 -1.23
N MET A 33 11.06 11.10 -1.88
CA MET A 33 11.02 10.60 -3.25
C MET A 33 10.12 9.37 -3.36
N ALA A 34 10.30 8.38 -2.47
CA ALA A 34 9.49 7.16 -2.43
C ALA A 34 7.99 7.46 -2.24
N ILE A 35 7.66 8.36 -1.30
CA ILE A 35 6.28 8.82 -1.08
C ILE A 35 5.69 9.47 -2.34
N ASN A 36 6.44 10.32 -3.03
CA ASN A 36 5.96 10.97 -4.25
C ASN A 36 5.79 9.98 -5.42
N VAL A 37 6.65 8.96 -5.52
CA VAL A 37 6.47 7.88 -6.50
C VAL A 37 5.20 7.10 -6.21
N GLN A 38 4.95 6.73 -4.94
CA GLN A 38 3.73 6.05 -4.55
C GLN A 38 2.48 6.89 -4.86
N ARG A 39 2.48 8.18 -4.50
CA ARG A 39 1.40 9.13 -4.82
C ARG A 39 1.16 9.28 -6.31
N PHE A 40 2.24 9.34 -7.10
CA PHE A 40 2.17 9.37 -8.55
C PHE A 40 1.51 8.10 -9.12
N ILE A 41 1.90 6.93 -8.63
CA ILE A 41 1.31 5.64 -9.03
C ILE A 41 -0.18 5.60 -8.69
N SER A 42 -0.54 5.88 -7.44
CA SER A 42 -1.93 5.80 -6.99
C SER A 42 -2.83 6.79 -7.72
N SER A 43 -2.40 8.05 -7.89
CA SER A 43 -3.17 9.04 -8.65
C SER A 43 -3.34 8.60 -10.11
N SER A 44 -2.30 8.06 -10.76
CA SER A 44 -2.38 7.52 -12.13
C SER A 44 -3.39 6.36 -12.23
N VAL A 45 -3.37 5.43 -11.27
CA VAL A 45 -4.31 4.30 -11.21
C VAL A 45 -5.73 4.80 -10.97
N CYS A 46 -5.95 5.71 -10.02
CA CYS A 46 -7.27 6.26 -9.71
C CYS A 46 -7.87 6.99 -10.93
N ILE A 47 -7.09 7.85 -11.59
CA ILE A 47 -7.52 8.52 -12.82
C ILE A 47 -7.93 7.50 -13.89
N THR A 48 -7.08 6.51 -14.15
CA THR A 48 -7.33 5.48 -15.17
C THR A 48 -8.56 4.63 -14.83
N LYS A 49 -8.72 4.25 -13.55
CA LYS A 49 -9.86 3.48 -13.05
C LYS A 49 -11.17 4.25 -13.19
N MET A 50 -11.19 5.53 -12.84
CA MET A 50 -12.39 6.36 -13.01
C MET A 50 -12.79 6.44 -14.49
N LEU A 51 -11.83 6.69 -15.38
CA LEU A 51 -12.08 6.75 -16.83
C LEU A 51 -12.62 5.41 -17.37
N PHE A 52 -12.06 4.30 -16.89
CA PHE A 52 -12.53 2.94 -17.20
C PHE A 52 -13.98 2.70 -16.74
N GLU A 53 -14.29 3.03 -15.48
CA GLU A 53 -15.62 2.82 -14.90
C GLU A 53 -16.69 3.65 -15.62
N ALA A 54 -16.40 4.92 -15.94
CA ALA A 54 -17.32 5.77 -16.68
C ALA A 54 -17.55 5.30 -18.12
N ALA A 55 -16.48 4.83 -18.78
CA ALA A 55 -16.60 4.25 -20.12
C ALA A 55 -17.43 2.95 -20.10
N ASN A 56 -17.21 2.06 -19.13
CA ASN A 56 -17.99 0.82 -18.99
C ASN A 56 -19.45 1.09 -18.66
N LYS A 57 -19.74 2.02 -17.75
CA LYS A 57 -21.12 2.43 -17.49
C LYS A 57 -21.82 2.88 -18.79
N ARG A 58 -21.12 3.64 -19.61
CA ARG A 58 -21.65 4.08 -20.92
C ARG A 58 -21.86 2.91 -21.90
N PHE A 59 -21.01 1.88 -21.85
CA PHE A 59 -21.12 0.70 -22.72
C PHE A 59 -22.48 0.01 -22.60
N ASP A 60 -22.98 -0.09 -21.37
CA ASP A 60 -24.28 -0.72 -21.06
C ASP A 60 -25.45 0.15 -21.53
N GLU A 61 -25.31 1.48 -21.44
CA GLU A 61 -26.35 2.44 -21.79
C GLU A 61 -26.50 2.67 -23.30
N THR A 62 -25.41 2.59 -24.07
CA THR A 62 -25.47 2.92 -25.51
C THR A 62 -25.98 1.75 -26.35
N THR A 63 -26.80 2.03 -27.36
CA THR A 63 -27.23 1.04 -28.37
C THR A 63 -26.42 1.15 -29.67
N ASN A 64 -25.55 2.17 -29.79
CA ASN A 64 -24.76 2.42 -30.98
C ASN A 64 -23.54 1.47 -31.05
N LEU A 65 -23.56 0.53 -32.00
CA LEU A 65 -22.49 -0.46 -32.17
C LEU A 65 -21.09 0.16 -32.41
N LYS A 66 -21.01 1.30 -33.12
CA LYS A 66 -19.73 1.99 -33.34
C LYS A 66 -19.20 2.60 -32.04
N GLU A 67 -20.08 3.17 -31.22
CA GLU A 67 -19.70 3.69 -29.90
C GLU A 67 -19.26 2.56 -28.99
N LYS A 68 -19.98 1.43 -28.96
CA LYS A 68 -19.59 0.23 -28.19
C LYS A 68 -18.20 -0.25 -28.55
N SER A 69 -17.90 -0.39 -29.85
CA SER A 69 -16.57 -0.78 -30.31
C SER A 69 -15.48 0.17 -29.81
N ALA A 70 -15.70 1.48 -29.93
CA ALA A 70 -14.73 2.47 -29.45
C ALA A 70 -14.54 2.42 -27.92
N ILE A 71 -15.62 2.18 -27.16
CA ILE A 71 -15.56 1.99 -25.72
C ILE A 71 -14.77 0.71 -25.38
N THR A 72 -15.00 -0.40 -26.07
CA THR A 72 -14.25 -1.65 -25.86
C THR A 72 -12.75 -1.44 -26.06
N ASP A 73 -12.34 -0.77 -27.14
CA ASP A 73 -10.94 -0.45 -27.40
C ASP A 73 -10.33 0.47 -26.32
N TYR A 74 -11.12 1.43 -25.84
CA TYR A 74 -10.73 2.36 -24.79
C TYR A 74 -10.53 1.66 -23.44
N VAL A 75 -11.47 0.78 -23.06
CA VAL A 75 -11.45 -0.03 -21.85
C VAL A 75 -10.25 -0.97 -21.85
N ALA A 76 -9.99 -1.65 -22.97
CA ALA A 76 -8.80 -2.48 -23.14
C ALA A 76 -7.49 -1.66 -22.99
N THR A 77 -7.47 -0.41 -23.46
CA THR A 77 -6.34 0.51 -23.28
C THR A 77 -6.15 0.88 -21.80
N CYS A 78 -7.23 1.19 -21.09
CA CYS A 78 -7.19 1.46 -19.65
C CYS A 78 -6.65 0.26 -18.86
N ASP A 79 -7.13 -0.95 -19.15
CA ASP A 79 -6.66 -2.18 -18.52
C ASP A 79 -5.18 -2.42 -18.76
N LYS A 80 -4.72 -2.24 -20.00
CA LYS A 80 -3.30 -2.35 -20.34
C LYS A 80 -2.45 -1.35 -19.54
N ILE A 81 -2.91 -0.10 -19.42
CA ILE A 81 -2.20 0.92 -18.63
C ILE A 81 -2.18 0.56 -17.15
N MET A 82 -3.31 0.14 -16.56
CA MET A 82 -3.37 -0.28 -15.16
C MET A 82 -2.47 -1.49 -14.87
N ASN A 83 -2.46 -2.49 -15.77
CA ASN A 83 -1.61 -3.67 -15.64
C ASN A 83 -0.13 -3.32 -15.78
N ASN A 84 0.21 -2.40 -16.69
CA ASN A 84 1.56 -1.88 -16.79
C ASN A 84 1.95 -1.17 -15.50
N ILE A 85 1.14 -0.25 -14.96
CA ILE A 85 1.45 0.48 -13.72
C ILE A 85 1.64 -0.47 -12.53
N LYS A 86 0.84 -1.54 -12.44
CA LYS A 86 0.95 -2.56 -11.37
C LYS A 86 2.19 -3.44 -11.49
N ASN A 87 2.78 -3.55 -12.68
CA ASN A 87 3.96 -4.36 -12.92
C ASN A 87 5.21 -3.48 -12.93
N GLU A 88 5.82 -3.31 -11.75
CA GLU A 88 7.01 -2.46 -11.54
C GLU A 88 8.15 -2.78 -12.52
N ALA A 89 8.34 -4.06 -12.90
CA ALA A 89 9.40 -4.46 -13.82
C ALA A 89 9.19 -3.95 -15.26
N LEU A 90 7.94 -3.69 -15.66
CA LEU A 90 7.59 -3.20 -16.99
C LEU A 90 7.32 -1.70 -17.03
N PHE A 91 7.09 -1.07 -15.88
CA PHE A 91 6.67 0.32 -15.82
C PHE A 91 7.84 1.29 -15.67
N ASN A 92 8.14 2.02 -16.74
CA ASN A 92 9.12 3.08 -16.70
C ASN A 92 8.50 4.39 -16.16
N HIS A 93 8.44 4.54 -14.84
CA HIS A 93 7.91 5.75 -14.18
C HIS A 93 8.59 7.03 -14.71
N THR A 94 9.91 6.99 -14.92
CA THR A 94 10.69 8.13 -15.41
C THR A 94 10.21 8.63 -16.77
N MET A 95 9.91 7.72 -17.71
CA MET A 95 9.38 8.09 -19.02
C MET A 95 7.99 8.75 -18.92
N PHE A 96 7.12 8.20 -18.08
CA PHE A 96 5.79 8.75 -17.83
C PHE A 96 5.86 10.16 -17.21
N ILE A 97 6.68 10.33 -16.16
CA ILE A 97 6.88 11.61 -15.47
C ILE A 97 7.42 12.67 -16.45
N LYS A 98 8.45 12.32 -17.25
CA LYS A 98 9.00 13.23 -18.27
C LYS A 98 7.97 13.63 -19.32
N LYS A 99 7.16 12.67 -19.79
CA LYS A 99 6.11 12.95 -20.77
C LYS A 99 5.05 13.88 -20.18
N ALA A 100 4.55 13.58 -18.98
CA ALA A 100 3.57 14.41 -18.30
C ALA A 100 4.09 15.84 -18.07
N PHE A 101 5.33 15.99 -17.62
CA PHE A 101 5.94 17.30 -17.41
C PHE A 101 6.09 18.10 -18.70
N ARG A 102 6.41 17.45 -19.83
CA ARG A 102 6.46 18.12 -21.14
C ARG A 102 5.11 18.74 -21.52
N VAL A 103 4.00 18.17 -21.07
CA VAL A 103 2.67 18.77 -21.24
C VAL A 103 2.44 19.89 -20.23
N ILE A 104 2.71 19.63 -18.95
CA ILE A 104 2.42 20.58 -17.86
C ILE A 104 3.19 21.90 -18.01
N ARG A 105 4.43 21.86 -18.48
CA ARG A 105 5.35 23.02 -18.50
C ARG A 105 4.93 24.19 -19.39
N GLU A 106 3.97 24.00 -20.28
CA GLU A 106 3.49 25.08 -21.15
C GLU A 106 2.54 26.01 -20.35
N PRO A 107 2.73 27.35 -20.38
CA PRO A 107 1.95 28.28 -19.55
C PRO A 107 0.43 28.16 -19.73
N THR A 108 -0.03 27.95 -20.96
CA THR A 108 -1.45 27.72 -21.27
C THR A 108 -1.99 26.48 -20.57
N ASN A 109 -1.19 25.42 -20.48
CA ASN A 109 -1.59 24.16 -19.88
C ASN A 109 -1.64 24.27 -18.35
N CYS A 110 -0.71 25.03 -17.75
CA CYS A 110 -0.78 25.41 -16.34
C CYS A 110 -2.11 26.11 -16.02
N THR A 111 -2.51 27.07 -16.87
CA THR A 111 -3.79 27.79 -16.73
C THR A 111 -4.99 26.85 -16.86
N TYR A 112 -4.95 25.89 -17.79
CA TYR A 112 -6.02 24.90 -17.91
C TYR A 112 -6.12 23.98 -16.69
N ILE A 113 -5.00 23.54 -16.13
CA ILE A 113 -5.00 22.71 -14.91
C ILE A 113 -5.57 23.51 -13.73
N MET A 114 -5.11 24.74 -13.50
CA MET A 114 -5.61 25.59 -12.40
C MET A 114 -7.13 25.78 -12.48
N ASN A 115 -7.67 25.99 -13.68
CA ASN A 115 -9.09 26.26 -13.88
C ASN A 115 -9.94 25.02 -14.15
N LYS A 116 -9.38 23.80 -13.98
CA LYS A 116 -10.08 22.54 -14.26
C LYS A 116 -10.66 22.48 -15.68
N ASN A 117 -9.98 23.10 -16.64
CA ASN A 117 -10.45 23.27 -18.01
C ASN A 117 -10.19 22.00 -18.84
N GLN A 118 -11.28 21.41 -19.36
CA GLN A 118 -11.23 20.20 -20.18
C GLN A 118 -10.51 20.37 -21.53
N GLU A 119 -10.29 21.61 -22.00
CA GLU A 119 -9.49 21.88 -23.20
C GLU A 119 -8.04 21.38 -23.07
N LEU A 120 -7.57 21.14 -21.85
CA LEU A 120 -6.33 20.42 -21.57
C LEU A 120 -6.25 19.06 -22.30
N PHE A 121 -7.39 18.37 -22.46
CA PHE A 121 -7.45 17.06 -23.11
C PHE A 121 -7.63 17.15 -24.63
N ASN A 122 -7.73 18.36 -25.18
CA ASN A 122 -7.81 18.63 -26.62
C ASN A 122 -6.48 19.03 -27.24
N ILE A 123 -5.42 19.16 -26.44
CA ILE A 123 -4.13 19.64 -26.93
C ILE A 123 -3.58 18.66 -27.95
N ARG A 124 -3.09 19.21 -29.06
CA ARG A 124 -2.47 18.47 -30.14
C ARG A 124 -1.07 18.98 -30.42
N ASP A 125 -0.21 18.09 -30.90
CA ASP A 125 1.10 18.48 -31.40
C ASP A 125 1.01 19.02 -32.84
N SER A 126 2.17 19.38 -33.41
CA SER A 126 2.28 19.85 -34.79
C SER A 126 1.85 18.82 -35.84
N GLU A 127 1.75 17.54 -35.48
CA GLU A 127 1.27 16.45 -36.34
C GLU A 127 -0.22 16.15 -36.11
N ASN A 128 -0.93 17.02 -35.37
CA ASN A 128 -2.34 16.87 -35.01
C ASN A 128 -2.64 15.63 -34.14
N LYS A 129 -1.62 15.03 -33.49
CA LYS A 129 -1.79 13.92 -32.55
C LYS A 129 -2.13 14.47 -31.17
N ILE A 130 -3.03 13.78 -30.45
CA ILE A 130 -3.42 14.18 -29.10
C ILE A 130 -2.24 14.03 -28.15
N ILE A 131 -1.90 15.12 -27.45
CA ILE A 131 -0.89 15.12 -26.40
C ILE A 131 -1.55 14.65 -25.10
N THR A 132 -1.12 13.48 -24.62
CA THR A 132 -1.72 12.81 -23.46
C THR A 132 -0.86 12.97 -22.21
N LEU A 133 -1.49 13.34 -21.08
CA LEU A 133 -0.86 13.37 -19.76
C LEU A 133 -0.53 11.96 -19.27
N LEU A 134 -1.47 11.02 -19.43
CA LEU A 134 -1.28 9.58 -19.23
C LEU A 134 -0.97 8.93 -20.56
N MET A 135 0.20 8.31 -20.68
CA MET A 135 0.73 7.85 -21.96
C MET A 135 -0.23 6.87 -22.65
N GLY A 136 -0.71 7.25 -23.83
CA GLY A 136 -1.54 6.40 -24.68
C GLY A 136 -3.02 6.40 -24.33
N LEU A 137 -3.45 7.22 -23.35
CA LEU A 137 -4.84 7.32 -22.93
C LEU A 137 -5.48 8.63 -23.43
N ASP A 138 -6.55 8.52 -24.20
CA ASP A 138 -7.39 9.66 -24.54
C ASP A 138 -8.29 10.02 -23.34
N ILE A 139 -7.80 10.93 -22.48
CA ILE A 139 -8.53 11.33 -21.28
C ILE A 139 -9.89 11.95 -21.64
N LYS A 140 -9.99 12.70 -22.74
CA LYS A 140 -11.24 13.34 -23.16
C LYS A 140 -12.33 12.31 -23.41
N PHE A 141 -11.97 11.18 -24.03
CA PHE A 141 -12.93 10.14 -24.37
C PHE A 141 -13.68 9.61 -23.15
N GLY A 142 -12.97 9.31 -22.05
CA GLY A 142 -13.58 8.87 -20.79
C GLY A 142 -14.21 10.03 -20.00
N TYR A 143 -13.54 11.19 -19.96
CA TYR A 143 -13.96 12.34 -19.17
C TYR A 143 -15.36 12.85 -19.54
N ARG A 144 -15.76 12.77 -20.81
CA ARG A 144 -17.09 13.19 -21.27
C ARG A 144 -18.26 12.38 -20.66
N TYR A 145 -17.96 11.22 -20.06
CA TYR A 145 -18.94 10.36 -19.43
C TYR A 145 -19.08 10.58 -17.91
N PHE A 146 -18.25 11.46 -17.33
CA PHE A 146 -18.35 11.79 -15.90
C PHE A 146 -19.56 12.66 -15.59
N SER A 147 -20.21 12.32 -14.48
CA SER A 147 -21.06 13.23 -13.70
C SER A 147 -20.23 14.36 -13.08
N ASP A 148 -20.88 15.42 -12.62
CA ASP A 148 -20.17 16.56 -12.02
C ASP A 148 -19.43 16.18 -10.72
N THR A 149 -19.97 15.24 -9.94
CA THR A 149 -19.29 14.67 -8.77
C THR A 149 -18.02 13.91 -9.17
N GLU A 150 -18.10 13.09 -10.21
CA GLU A 150 -16.93 12.35 -10.74
C GLU A 150 -15.90 13.30 -11.33
N LYS A 151 -16.31 14.38 -12.03
CA LYS A 151 -15.37 15.41 -12.53
C LYS A 151 -14.61 16.07 -11.38
N SER A 152 -15.30 16.40 -10.28
CA SER A 152 -14.66 16.99 -9.10
C SER A 152 -13.60 16.05 -8.51
N LYS A 153 -13.96 14.78 -8.28
CA LYS A 153 -13.04 13.74 -7.78
C LYS A 153 -11.91 13.42 -8.75
N PHE A 154 -12.15 13.48 -10.05
CA PHE A 154 -11.12 13.30 -11.05
C PHE A 154 -10.07 14.42 -10.98
N TRP A 155 -10.49 15.68 -10.89
CA TRP A 155 -9.58 16.83 -10.83
C TRP A 155 -8.74 16.84 -9.55
N GLN A 156 -9.33 16.38 -8.46
CA GLN A 156 -8.65 16.06 -7.21
C GLN A 156 -7.45 15.12 -7.43
N TYR A 157 -7.64 13.97 -8.09
CA TYR A 157 -6.52 13.08 -8.42
C TYR A 157 -5.58 13.66 -9.48
N MET A 158 -6.09 14.44 -10.44
CA MET A 158 -5.26 15.12 -11.44
C MET A 158 -4.31 16.13 -10.78
N TYR A 159 -4.74 16.84 -9.75
CA TYR A 159 -3.88 17.76 -9.01
C TYR A 159 -2.78 17.02 -8.26
N LEU A 160 -3.12 15.92 -7.57
CA LEU A 160 -2.12 15.06 -6.94
C LEU A 160 -1.11 14.53 -7.96
N PHE A 161 -1.58 14.07 -9.12
CA PHE A 161 -0.73 13.61 -10.21
C PHE A 161 0.25 14.69 -10.69
N VAL A 162 -0.24 15.90 -10.97
CA VAL A 162 0.59 17.03 -11.43
C VAL A 162 1.58 17.46 -10.36
N TYR A 163 1.15 17.56 -9.11
CA TYR A 163 2.02 17.87 -7.96
C TYR A 163 3.17 16.86 -7.83
N CYS A 164 2.87 15.56 -7.95
CA CYS A 164 3.90 14.53 -7.88
C CYS A 164 4.86 14.57 -9.08
N VAL A 165 4.35 14.81 -10.30
CA VAL A 165 5.22 14.98 -11.48
C VAL A 165 6.25 16.09 -11.26
N TYR A 166 5.81 17.24 -10.74
CA TYR A 166 6.71 18.33 -10.39
C TYR A 166 7.70 17.94 -9.28
N SER A 167 7.20 17.40 -8.18
CA SER A 167 7.99 17.03 -6.99
C SER A 167 9.06 15.97 -7.28
N LEU A 168 8.83 15.11 -8.27
CA LEU A 168 9.78 14.09 -8.73
C LEU A 168 10.83 14.65 -9.69
N ILE A 169 10.57 15.78 -10.37
CA ILE A 169 11.51 16.39 -11.32
C ILE A 169 12.45 17.39 -10.66
N VAL A 170 11.93 18.19 -9.73
CA VAL A 170 12.66 19.30 -9.09
C VAL A 170 13.99 18.86 -8.49
N PRO A 171 14.07 17.77 -7.68
CA PRO A 171 15.32 17.38 -7.04
C PRO A 171 16.41 17.04 -8.05
N SER A 172 16.03 16.42 -9.18
CA SER A 172 16.99 16.01 -10.21
C SER A 172 17.28 17.09 -11.25
N ASN A 173 16.48 18.16 -11.34
CA ASN A 173 16.58 19.16 -12.41
C ASN A 173 16.22 20.59 -11.96
N PRO A 174 16.87 21.15 -10.91
CA PRO A 174 16.50 22.47 -10.38
C PRO A 174 16.62 23.59 -11.41
N GLU A 175 17.63 23.54 -12.30
CA GLU A 175 17.83 24.53 -13.36
C GLU A 175 16.75 24.50 -14.45
N ILE A 176 16.13 23.34 -14.68
CA ILE A 176 15.01 23.22 -15.61
C ILE A 176 13.80 23.97 -15.03
N ILE A 177 13.53 23.81 -13.73
CA ILE A 177 12.38 24.42 -13.07
C ILE A 177 12.46 25.95 -13.08
N LYS A 178 13.66 26.52 -12.93
CA LYS A 178 13.87 27.97 -13.05
C LYS A 178 13.41 28.55 -14.40
N LYS A 179 13.37 27.73 -15.46
CA LYS A 179 12.90 28.14 -16.80
C LYS A 179 11.38 28.14 -16.94
N TYR A 180 10.64 27.56 -15.99
CA TYR A 180 9.18 27.41 -16.05
C TYR A 180 8.52 27.95 -14.78
N PRO A 181 8.54 29.28 -14.55
CA PRO A 181 7.99 29.88 -13.33
C PRO A 181 6.48 29.60 -13.17
N ASP A 182 5.72 29.50 -14.26
CA ASP A 182 4.29 29.19 -14.23
C ASP A 182 3.99 27.82 -13.60
N VAL A 183 4.90 26.85 -13.75
CA VAL A 183 4.76 25.52 -13.13
C VAL A 183 4.91 25.62 -11.62
N LYS A 184 5.82 26.47 -11.12
CA LYS A 184 5.97 26.70 -9.69
C LYS A 184 4.70 27.32 -9.12
N THR A 185 4.18 28.36 -9.76
CA THR A 185 2.91 29.00 -9.37
C THR A 185 1.75 28.02 -9.40
N LEU A 186 1.66 27.16 -10.43
CA LEU A 186 0.68 26.09 -10.50
C LEU A 186 0.77 25.20 -9.26
N VAL A 187 1.95 24.67 -8.97
CA VAL A 187 2.15 23.72 -7.86
C VAL A 187 1.78 24.32 -6.52
N ASP A 188 2.11 25.58 -6.27
CA ASP A 188 1.77 26.28 -5.03
C ASP A 188 0.24 26.43 -4.84
N VAL A 189 -0.51 26.54 -5.94
CA VAL A 189 -1.99 26.52 -5.92
C VAL A 189 -2.49 25.10 -5.70
N LEU A 190 -1.94 24.12 -6.43
CA LEU A 190 -2.36 22.72 -6.32
C LEU A 190 -2.12 22.16 -4.92
N GLU A 191 -1.02 22.51 -4.26
CA GLU A 191 -0.70 22.07 -2.90
C GLU A 191 -1.79 22.49 -1.91
N LYS A 192 -2.25 23.75 -1.98
CA LYS A 192 -3.35 24.26 -1.15
C LYS A 192 -4.65 23.52 -1.43
N ASP A 193 -4.96 23.28 -2.70
CA ASP A 193 -6.16 22.55 -3.10
C ASP A 193 -6.11 21.09 -2.64
N ILE A 194 -4.96 20.43 -2.76
CA ILE A 194 -4.78 19.05 -2.30
C ILE A 194 -4.95 18.97 -0.78
N ILE A 195 -4.35 19.87 -0.01
CA ILE A 195 -4.52 19.93 1.45
C ILE A 195 -5.99 20.15 1.82
N SER A 196 -6.66 21.12 1.18
CA SER A 196 -8.07 21.42 1.46
C SER A 196 -9.03 20.29 1.06
N SER A 197 -8.69 19.54 0.01
CA SER A 197 -9.49 18.42 -0.50
C SER A 197 -9.45 17.18 0.38
N LYS A 198 -8.53 17.13 1.36
CA LYS A 198 -8.27 15.97 2.23
C LYS A 198 -7.89 14.69 1.47
N ILE A 199 -7.45 14.78 0.20
CA ILE A 199 -6.88 13.64 -0.55
C ILE A 199 -5.51 13.23 0.03
N LEU A 200 -4.83 14.15 0.70
CA LEU A 200 -3.63 13.88 1.48
C LEU A 200 -3.95 14.11 2.96
N LEU A 201 -3.80 13.06 3.77
CA LEU A 201 -3.78 13.14 5.23
C LEU A 201 -2.44 12.56 5.68
N ASP A 202 -1.65 13.38 6.40
CA ASP A 202 -0.39 13.01 7.07
C ASP A 202 0.68 12.32 6.22
N ASP A 203 1.00 12.95 5.10
CA ASP A 203 1.93 12.42 4.12
C ASP A 203 1.60 11.03 3.53
N GLY A 204 0.46 10.44 3.91
CA GLY A 204 -0.17 9.31 3.27
C GLY A 204 -1.18 9.75 2.22
N ILE A 205 -1.36 8.93 1.20
CA ILE A 205 -2.49 9.07 0.28
C ILE A 205 -3.73 8.72 1.10
N PHE A 206 -4.64 9.68 1.28
CA PHE A 206 -5.97 9.36 1.78
C PHE A 206 -6.62 8.43 0.76
N ASN A 207 -6.80 7.18 1.17
CA ASN A 207 -7.65 6.25 0.45
C ASN A 207 -9.09 6.77 0.61
N ALA A 208 -9.69 7.24 -0.49
CA ALA A 208 -11.04 7.82 -0.53
C ALA A 208 -12.20 6.84 -0.18
N TYR A 209 -11.89 5.74 0.52
CA TYR A 209 -12.82 4.75 1.05
C TYR A 209 -12.70 4.58 2.58
N LEU A 210 -11.91 5.39 3.28
CA LEU A 210 -11.91 5.45 4.75
C LEU A 210 -12.93 6.49 5.23
N GLY A 211 -14.11 6.00 5.63
CA GLY A 211 -14.89 6.60 6.72
C GLY A 211 -15.69 7.85 6.40
N ILE A 212 -16.96 7.64 6.08
CA ILE A 212 -18.04 8.59 6.33
C ILE A 212 -18.07 8.91 7.84
N GLU A 213 -18.05 10.21 8.16
CA GLU A 213 -18.50 10.92 9.39
C GLU A 213 -18.25 10.27 10.76
N LYS A 214 -17.47 10.96 11.62
CA LYS A 214 -18.05 11.77 12.72
C LYS A 214 -17.02 12.65 13.43
N ASP A 215 -17.60 13.70 14.00
CA ASP A 215 -17.05 14.82 14.75
C ASP A 215 -16.04 14.39 15.83
N ASP A 216 -14.81 14.89 15.75
CA ASP A 216 -14.06 15.27 16.94
C ASP A 216 -13.05 16.37 16.58
N GLU A 217 -13.35 17.57 17.05
CA GLU A 217 -12.49 18.73 16.96
C GLU A 217 -11.39 18.61 18.03
N ASN A 218 -10.15 18.37 17.57
CA ASN A 218 -8.85 18.74 18.16
C ASN A 218 -7.84 17.59 18.09
N VAL A 219 -7.15 17.50 16.94
CA VAL A 219 -5.86 16.83 16.84
C VAL A 219 -4.83 17.94 16.56
N SER A 220 -3.85 18.12 17.45
CA SER A 220 -2.81 19.14 17.25
C SER A 220 -1.65 18.58 16.43
N MET A 221 -1.02 19.45 15.65
CA MET A 221 0.10 19.13 14.75
C MET A 221 1.32 18.49 15.47
N ALA A 222 1.44 18.66 16.79
CA ALA A 222 2.51 18.04 17.58
C ALA A 222 2.28 16.54 17.85
N ASP A 223 1.01 16.10 17.82
CA ASP A 223 0.61 14.72 18.08
C ASP A 223 0.82 13.82 16.84
N LEU A 224 0.86 14.43 15.65
CA LEU A 224 1.10 13.77 14.37
C LEU A 224 2.60 13.57 14.06
N LEU A 225 3.48 14.36 14.68
CA LEU A 225 4.92 14.36 14.41
C LEU A 225 5.73 13.47 15.35
N ASN A 226 5.22 13.17 16.55
CA ASN A 226 5.93 12.39 17.59
C ASN A 226 5.43 10.94 17.64
N GLY A 227 5.61 10.20 16.55
CA GLY A 227 5.16 8.81 16.35
C GLY A 227 5.78 7.76 17.28
N GLU A 228 5.59 7.88 18.58
CA GLU A 228 5.89 6.84 19.57
C GLU A 228 4.69 6.36 20.38
N ASN A 229 3.49 6.97 20.29
CA ASN A 229 2.32 6.46 21.03
C ASN A 229 0.95 6.64 20.33
N ALA A 230 0.90 6.63 19.00
CA ALA A 230 -0.37 6.46 18.29
C ALA A 230 -0.67 4.97 18.13
N THR A 231 -1.42 4.37 19.06
CA THR A 231 -2.10 3.11 18.77
C THR A 231 -3.07 3.39 17.63
N MET A 232 -2.75 2.88 16.43
CA MET A 232 -3.72 2.70 15.35
C MET A 232 -4.86 1.84 15.90
N LYS A 233 -5.93 2.50 16.36
CA LYS A 233 -7.22 1.85 16.53
C LYS A 233 -7.97 2.10 15.23
N ASP A 234 -8.46 1.03 14.63
CA ASP A 234 -9.39 1.01 13.50
C ASP A 234 -8.79 0.89 12.09
N PHE A 235 -7.62 0.28 11.94
CA PHE A 235 -7.20 -0.31 10.66
C PHE A 235 -7.51 -1.82 10.64
N SER A 236 -8.77 -2.20 10.39
CA SER A 236 -9.08 -3.64 10.32
C SER A 236 -8.43 -4.28 9.08
N LEU A 237 -7.62 -5.32 9.30
CA LEU A 237 -7.07 -6.19 8.27
C LEU A 237 -8.18 -6.80 7.38
N ALA A 238 -9.42 -6.87 7.88
CA ALA A 238 -10.62 -7.22 7.12
C ALA A 238 -10.89 -6.27 5.93
N SER A 239 -10.72 -4.96 6.11
CA SER A 239 -10.86 -3.98 5.03
C SER A 239 -9.76 -4.11 3.97
N LEU A 240 -8.55 -4.52 4.37
CA LEU A 240 -7.45 -4.80 3.45
C LEU A 240 -7.72 -6.09 2.62
N MET A 241 -8.23 -7.15 3.27
CA MET A 241 -8.53 -8.43 2.62
C MET A 241 -9.70 -8.35 1.63
N LYS A 242 -10.76 -7.57 1.93
CA LYS A 242 -11.86 -7.29 0.98
C LYS A 242 -11.38 -6.61 -0.31
N THR A 243 -10.28 -5.86 -0.24
CA THR A 243 -9.79 -5.02 -1.36
C THR A 243 -8.79 -5.75 -2.28
N VAL A 244 -8.09 -6.78 -1.78
CA VAL A 244 -6.98 -7.44 -2.51
C VAL A 244 -7.43 -8.66 -3.36
N GLY A 245 -8.69 -9.09 -3.27
CA GLY A 245 -9.29 -9.96 -4.28
C GLY A 245 -10.35 -10.92 -3.76
N GLY A 246 -11.60 -10.44 -3.68
CA GLY A 246 -12.78 -11.31 -3.65
C GLY A 246 -12.89 -12.24 -2.44
N ILE A 247 -12.21 -11.92 -1.33
CA ILE A 247 -12.35 -12.69 -0.09
C ILE A 247 -13.66 -12.27 0.58
N ASP A 248 -14.66 -13.12 0.46
CA ASP A 248 -15.92 -12.99 1.20
C ASP A 248 -15.67 -13.38 2.67
N LEU A 249 -15.39 -12.37 3.49
CA LEU A 249 -15.15 -12.57 4.93
C LEU A 249 -16.37 -13.13 5.65
N ASP A 250 -17.58 -12.92 5.12
CA ASP A 250 -18.79 -13.49 5.70
C ASP A 250 -18.86 -14.99 5.40
N GLN A 251 -18.39 -15.41 4.21
CA GLN A 251 -18.20 -16.83 3.88
C GLN A 251 -17.14 -17.47 4.77
N ILE A 252 -15.97 -16.83 4.96
CA ILE A 252 -14.93 -17.34 5.86
C ILE A 252 -15.44 -17.43 7.30
N SER A 253 -16.22 -16.44 7.78
CA SER A 253 -16.84 -16.49 9.10
C SER A 253 -17.79 -17.67 9.25
N LYS A 254 -18.68 -17.89 8.28
CA LYS A 254 -19.59 -19.04 8.27
C LYS A 254 -18.85 -20.37 8.18
N GLU A 255 -17.76 -20.44 7.45
CA GLU A 255 -16.94 -21.65 7.35
C GLU A 255 -16.21 -21.91 8.67
N LEU A 256 -15.59 -20.90 9.29
CA LEU A 256 -14.94 -20.98 10.61
C LEU A 256 -15.91 -21.31 11.75
N GLU A 257 -17.15 -20.84 11.69
CA GLU A 257 -18.19 -21.16 12.67
C GLU A 257 -18.49 -22.66 12.72
N ASN A 258 -18.41 -23.32 11.57
CA ASN A 258 -18.76 -24.72 11.34
C ASN A 258 -17.54 -25.68 11.27
N ILE A 259 -16.34 -25.22 11.66
CA ILE A 259 -15.19 -26.10 11.84
C ILE A 259 -15.37 -26.85 13.16
N ASP A 260 -15.61 -28.17 13.04
CA ASP A 260 -15.58 -29.10 14.16
C ASP A 260 -14.13 -29.43 14.56
N ASP A 261 -13.96 -30.12 15.70
CA ASP A 261 -12.64 -30.52 16.19
C ASP A 261 -11.89 -31.42 15.19
N GLU A 262 -12.60 -32.19 14.36
CA GLU A 262 -12.00 -33.09 13.38
C GLU A 262 -11.32 -32.30 12.25
N LYS A 263 -12.04 -31.36 11.64
CA LYS A 263 -11.48 -30.42 10.65
C LYS A 263 -10.40 -29.54 11.26
N MET A 264 -10.56 -29.12 12.52
CA MET A 264 -9.53 -28.33 13.20
C MET A 264 -8.22 -29.13 13.35
N ASN A 265 -8.31 -30.42 13.65
CA ASN A 265 -7.16 -31.30 13.72
C ASN A 265 -6.52 -31.49 12.33
N GLU A 266 -7.32 -31.64 11.27
CA GLU A 266 -6.83 -31.75 9.89
C GLU A 266 -6.09 -30.47 9.42
N ILE A 267 -6.64 -29.30 9.73
CA ILE A 267 -6.00 -28.00 9.43
C ILE A 267 -4.70 -27.86 10.23
N THR A 268 -4.72 -28.24 11.51
CA THR A 268 -3.53 -28.22 12.38
C THR A 268 -2.44 -29.14 11.82
N ASP A 269 -2.80 -30.35 11.38
CA ASP A 269 -1.87 -31.30 10.78
C ASP A 269 -1.29 -30.79 9.46
N THR A 270 -2.12 -30.16 8.64
CA THR A 270 -1.71 -29.55 7.37
C THR A 270 -0.71 -28.42 7.60
N ILE A 271 -1.00 -27.50 8.53
CA ILE A 271 -0.10 -26.38 8.88
C ILE A 271 1.21 -26.90 9.47
N SER A 272 1.14 -27.91 10.34
CA SER A 272 2.32 -28.56 10.93
C SER A 272 3.18 -29.24 9.85
N GLU A 273 2.56 -29.88 8.86
CA GLU A 273 3.27 -30.46 7.71
C GLU A 273 3.92 -29.39 6.83
N MET A 274 3.23 -28.27 6.57
CA MET A 274 3.78 -27.13 5.82
C MET A 274 5.00 -26.51 6.50
N MET A 275 5.03 -26.51 7.83
CA MET A 275 6.17 -26.09 8.63
C MET A 275 7.30 -27.13 8.71
N GLY A 276 7.17 -28.26 8.02
CA GLY A 276 8.17 -29.34 8.04
C GLY A 276 8.24 -30.06 9.39
N SER A 277 7.21 -29.93 10.23
CA SER A 277 7.13 -30.48 11.57
C SER A 277 6.04 -31.55 11.67
N LYS A 278 5.90 -32.36 10.62
CA LYS A 278 4.92 -33.46 10.58
C LYS A 278 5.18 -34.43 11.74
N GLY A 279 4.20 -34.55 12.64
CA GLY A 279 4.29 -35.40 13.83
C GLY A 279 5.00 -34.76 15.03
N ASP A 280 5.42 -33.50 14.98
CA ASP A 280 5.91 -32.78 16.16
C ASP A 280 4.70 -32.36 17.02
N SER A 281 4.50 -33.08 18.13
CA SER A 281 3.39 -32.85 19.04
C SER A 281 3.39 -31.44 19.64
N ASP A 282 4.56 -30.84 19.86
CA ASP A 282 4.65 -29.50 20.46
C ASP A 282 4.19 -28.44 19.47
N ILE A 283 4.58 -28.56 18.21
CA ILE A 283 4.16 -27.64 17.16
C ILE A 283 2.68 -27.84 16.83
N LYS A 284 2.21 -29.08 16.81
CA LYS A 284 0.79 -29.40 16.62
C LYS A 284 -0.08 -28.82 17.74
N GLU A 285 0.34 -28.99 19.00
CA GLU A 285 -0.35 -28.41 20.16
C GLU A 285 -0.39 -26.88 20.10
N LEU A 286 0.72 -26.24 19.73
CA LEU A 286 0.76 -24.78 19.55
C LEU A 286 -0.19 -24.31 18.45
N CYS A 287 -0.12 -24.93 17.26
CA CYS A 287 -0.98 -24.57 16.13
C CYS A 287 -2.46 -24.79 16.46
N SER A 288 -2.78 -25.90 17.14
CA SER A 288 -4.14 -26.19 17.57
C SER A 288 -4.64 -25.14 18.57
N GLY A 289 -3.81 -24.77 19.55
CA GLY A 289 -4.12 -23.70 20.50
C GLY A 289 -4.40 -22.36 19.80
N PHE A 290 -3.52 -21.96 18.88
CA PHE A 290 -3.70 -20.73 18.09
C PHE A 290 -4.98 -20.74 17.25
N LEU A 291 -5.28 -21.85 16.58
CA LEU A 291 -6.45 -21.97 15.72
C LEU A 291 -7.75 -22.01 16.51
N LYS A 292 -7.79 -22.75 17.63
CA LYS A 292 -8.96 -22.78 18.53
C LYS A 292 -9.24 -21.40 19.11
N GLU A 293 -8.20 -20.71 19.57
CA GLU A 293 -8.34 -19.38 20.13
C GLU A 293 -8.76 -18.34 19.08
N ALA A 294 -8.23 -18.45 17.85
CA ALA A 294 -8.67 -17.64 16.72
C ALA A 294 -10.14 -17.89 16.39
N GLN A 295 -10.54 -19.16 16.32
CA GLN A 295 -11.92 -19.55 16.05
C GLN A 295 -12.88 -19.00 17.12
N GLU A 296 -12.56 -19.18 18.41
CA GLU A 296 -13.36 -18.70 19.53
C GLU A 296 -13.50 -17.17 19.51
N LYS A 297 -12.41 -16.44 19.28
CA LYS A 297 -12.44 -14.98 19.27
C LYS A 297 -13.11 -14.41 18.04
N ILE A 298 -12.95 -15.04 16.87
CA ILE A 298 -13.68 -14.66 15.65
C ILE A 298 -15.18 -14.90 15.82
N LYS A 299 -15.59 -16.03 16.45
CA LYS A 299 -16.99 -16.30 16.79
C LYS A 299 -17.61 -15.22 17.68
N VAL A 300 -16.83 -14.66 18.61
CA VAL A 300 -17.32 -13.65 19.56
C VAL A 300 -17.26 -12.22 19.00
N LYS A 301 -16.18 -11.87 18.30
CA LYS A 301 -15.87 -10.48 17.91
C LYS A 301 -16.11 -10.18 16.42
N GLY A 302 -16.37 -11.21 15.60
CA GLY A 302 -16.43 -11.07 14.15
C GLY A 302 -15.08 -10.70 13.52
N PHE A 303 -15.07 -10.56 12.20
CA PHE A 303 -13.89 -10.16 11.44
C PHE A 303 -13.54 -8.67 11.54
N ASP A 304 -14.48 -7.84 11.98
CA ASP A 304 -14.31 -6.38 12.06
C ASP A 304 -13.23 -5.98 13.08
N ASN A 305 -12.95 -6.85 14.07
CA ASN A 305 -11.89 -6.67 15.06
C ASN A 305 -10.80 -7.75 14.98
N ILE A 306 -10.43 -8.16 13.77
CA ILE A 306 -9.41 -9.19 13.56
C ILE A 306 -8.04 -8.79 14.16
N GLU A 307 -7.70 -7.51 14.18
CA GLU A 307 -6.45 -7.02 14.78
C GLU A 307 -6.46 -7.18 16.30
N GLY A 308 -7.53 -6.75 16.98
CA GLY A 308 -7.69 -6.96 18.42
C GLY A 308 -7.74 -8.44 18.77
N THR A 309 -8.37 -9.26 17.93
CA THR A 309 -8.38 -10.72 18.05
C THR A 309 -6.96 -11.29 17.96
N LEU A 310 -6.17 -10.91 16.95
CA LEU A 310 -4.78 -11.35 16.78
C LEU A 310 -3.88 -10.90 17.94
N MET A 311 -4.06 -9.67 18.42
CA MET A 311 -3.33 -9.15 19.58
C MET A 311 -3.69 -9.90 20.87
N ASP A 312 -4.96 -10.20 21.09
CA ASP A 312 -5.37 -10.97 22.27
C ASP A 312 -4.85 -12.41 22.20
N ILE A 313 -4.83 -13.01 21.00
CA ILE A 313 -4.24 -14.34 20.77
C ILE A 313 -2.74 -14.30 21.08
N ALA A 314 -2.02 -13.29 20.58
CA ALA A 314 -0.59 -13.12 20.85
C ALA A 314 -0.30 -12.93 22.36
N LYS A 315 -1.14 -12.18 23.07
CA LYS A 315 -1.03 -12.00 24.54
C LYS A 315 -1.28 -13.28 25.31
N ASN A 316 -2.31 -14.04 24.93
CA ASN A 316 -2.63 -15.31 25.59
C ASN A 316 -1.59 -16.39 25.29
N ALA A 317 -1.09 -16.42 24.05
CA ALA A 317 0.06 -17.23 23.66
C ALA A 317 1.32 -16.88 24.46
N LYS A 318 1.60 -15.60 24.70
CA LYS A 318 2.75 -15.16 25.51
C LYS A 318 2.75 -15.78 26.91
N ASN A 319 1.57 -15.92 27.53
CA ASN A 319 1.46 -16.42 28.90
C ASN A 319 1.50 -17.96 29.01
N ASN A 320 1.25 -18.66 27.91
CA ASN A 320 1.05 -20.12 27.90
C ASN A 320 2.11 -20.89 27.10
N ILE A 321 3.01 -20.21 26.38
CA ILE A 321 4.00 -20.87 25.52
C ILE A 321 5.36 -21.01 26.22
N ASN A 322 5.79 -22.25 26.37
CA ASN A 322 7.15 -22.59 26.77
C ASN A 322 8.15 -22.14 25.69
N VAL A 323 9.22 -21.44 26.09
CA VAL A 323 10.30 -20.92 25.22
C VAL A 323 10.87 -21.99 24.29
N SER A 324 10.98 -23.25 24.75
CA SER A 324 11.45 -24.37 23.93
C SER A 324 10.49 -24.71 22.77
N LYS A 325 9.17 -24.68 23.01
CA LYS A 325 8.15 -24.88 21.96
C LYS A 325 8.14 -23.71 20.97
N LEU A 326 8.38 -22.48 21.44
CA LEU A 326 8.50 -21.28 20.59
C LEU A 326 9.72 -21.37 19.65
N ASN A 327 10.86 -21.86 20.14
CA ASN A 327 12.06 -22.05 19.33
C ASN A 327 11.88 -23.13 18.26
N LYS A 328 11.10 -24.18 18.55
CA LYS A 328 10.67 -25.17 17.56
C LYS A 328 9.76 -24.55 16.51
N LEU A 329 8.77 -23.75 16.92
CA LEU A 329 7.90 -23.01 16.00
C LEU A 329 8.70 -22.07 15.07
N LYS A 330 9.67 -21.32 15.61
CA LYS A 330 10.59 -20.47 14.84
C LYS A 330 11.36 -21.25 13.77
N SER A 331 11.77 -22.47 14.10
CA SER A 331 12.47 -23.37 13.17
C SER A 331 11.53 -23.92 12.10
N GLY A 332 10.28 -24.27 12.47
CA GLY A 332 9.23 -24.64 11.54
C GLY A 332 8.87 -23.53 10.55
N PHE A 333 8.83 -22.27 11.00
CA PHE A 333 8.62 -21.12 10.11
C PHE A 333 9.80 -20.87 9.16
N LYS A 334 11.04 -21.06 9.60
CA LYS A 334 12.21 -21.02 8.69
C LYS A 334 12.09 -22.10 7.61
N HIS A 335 11.60 -23.28 7.98
CA HIS A 335 11.35 -24.36 7.04
C HIS A 335 10.20 -24.01 6.07
N PHE A 336 9.08 -23.48 6.57
CA PHE A 336 7.95 -23.01 5.76
C PHE A 336 8.39 -21.93 4.75
N LYS A 337 9.19 -20.94 5.18
CA LYS A 337 9.73 -19.91 4.26
C LYS A 337 10.58 -20.52 3.16
N LYS A 338 11.33 -21.59 3.45
CA LYS A 338 12.25 -22.24 2.52
C LYS A 338 11.54 -23.22 1.56
N SER A 339 10.53 -23.96 2.02
CA SER A 339 9.91 -25.04 1.24
C SER A 339 8.38 -25.01 1.21
N GLY A 340 7.73 -24.32 2.15
CA GLY A 340 6.27 -24.25 2.27
C GLY A 340 5.63 -23.58 1.05
N MET A 341 6.27 -22.58 0.45
CA MET A 341 5.81 -21.97 -0.79
C MET A 341 5.80 -22.94 -1.99
N GLU A 342 6.71 -23.90 -2.05
CA GLU A 342 6.67 -24.95 -3.07
C GLU A 342 5.62 -26.02 -2.76
N GLN A 343 5.39 -26.34 -1.48
CA GLN A 343 4.35 -27.27 -1.06
C GLN A 343 2.95 -26.70 -1.31
N LEU A 344 2.72 -25.41 -1.04
CA LEU A 344 1.47 -24.71 -1.37
C LEU A 344 1.18 -24.73 -2.88
N LYS A 345 2.22 -24.61 -3.72
CA LYS A 345 2.08 -24.76 -5.19
C LYS A 345 1.74 -26.19 -5.63
N LYS A 346 2.14 -27.21 -4.85
CA LYS A 346 1.86 -28.63 -5.14
C LYS A 346 0.46 -29.03 -4.69
N MET A 347 0.02 -28.56 -3.51
CA MET A 347 -1.30 -28.84 -2.91
C MET A 347 -2.49 -28.22 -3.67
N ASN A 348 -2.23 -27.34 -4.64
CA ASN A 348 -3.27 -26.78 -5.51
C ASN A 348 -3.55 -27.65 -6.75
N LYS A 349 -2.74 -28.69 -6.99
CA LYS A 349 -2.81 -29.53 -8.21
C LYS A 349 -3.52 -30.86 -7.99
N ASP A 350 -3.59 -31.35 -6.77
CA ASP A 350 -4.05 -32.69 -6.41
C ASP A 350 -5.53 -32.74 -5.99
N GLY A 351 -6.18 -31.60 -5.72
CA GLY A 351 -7.64 -31.52 -5.56
C GLY A 351 -8.22 -32.24 -4.33
N THR A 352 -7.37 -32.83 -3.49
CA THR A 352 -7.74 -33.60 -2.30
C THR A 352 -7.61 -32.82 -1.00
N ASN A 353 -7.17 -31.56 -1.06
CA ASN A 353 -6.93 -30.72 0.12
C ASN A 353 -8.13 -29.78 0.39
N PRO A 354 -8.67 -29.71 1.63
CA PRO A 354 -9.73 -28.74 1.99
C PRO A 354 -9.35 -27.27 1.74
N MET A 355 -8.06 -26.94 1.62
CA MET A 355 -7.56 -25.60 1.25
C MET A 355 -7.54 -25.34 -0.28
N ALA A 356 -7.79 -26.35 -1.12
CA ALA A 356 -7.73 -26.23 -2.59
C ALA A 356 -8.83 -25.33 -3.18
N ASN A 357 -9.87 -25.02 -2.39
CA ASN A 357 -10.90 -24.04 -2.75
C ASN A 357 -10.45 -22.58 -2.55
N LEU A 358 -9.29 -22.35 -1.90
CA LEU A 358 -8.69 -21.01 -1.82
C LEU A 358 -8.04 -20.69 -3.17
N ASN A 359 -8.48 -19.57 -3.77
CA ASN A 359 -8.03 -19.11 -5.08
C ASN A 359 -6.49 -19.17 -5.22
N PRO A 360 -5.92 -19.77 -6.28
CA PRO A 360 -4.47 -19.78 -6.56
C PRO A 360 -3.81 -18.39 -6.47
N ASP A 361 -4.59 -17.35 -6.77
CA ASP A 361 -4.17 -15.95 -6.75
C ASP A 361 -4.10 -15.36 -5.33
N MET A 362 -4.65 -16.06 -4.33
CA MET A 362 -4.60 -15.68 -2.91
C MET A 362 -3.27 -16.08 -2.28
N LEU A 363 -2.76 -17.29 -2.59
CA LEU A 363 -1.50 -17.81 -2.04
C LEU A 363 -0.26 -17.06 -2.55
N SER A 364 -0.31 -16.52 -3.76
CA SER A 364 0.73 -15.63 -4.30
C SER A 364 0.73 -14.25 -3.63
N LYS A 365 -0.42 -13.82 -3.09
CA LYS A 365 -0.63 -12.53 -2.40
C LYS A 365 -0.47 -12.61 -0.87
N MET A 366 -0.59 -13.80 -0.29
CA MET A 366 -0.29 -14.10 1.12
C MET A 366 1.22 -14.22 1.41
N GLY A 367 2.08 -13.62 0.58
CA GLY A 367 3.47 -13.38 0.97
C GLY A 367 3.47 -12.55 2.25
N VAL A 368 3.53 -13.23 3.39
CA VAL A 368 3.33 -12.64 4.71
C VAL A 368 4.27 -11.43 4.84
N PRO A 369 3.77 -10.25 5.25
CA PRO A 369 4.63 -9.08 5.40
C PRO A 369 5.76 -9.44 6.37
N SER A 370 7.00 -9.43 5.88
CA SER A 370 8.20 -9.63 6.71
C SER A 370 8.17 -8.75 7.96
N HIS A 371 7.53 -7.59 7.87
CA HIS A 371 7.32 -6.61 8.93
C HIS A 371 6.58 -7.15 10.17
N MET A 372 5.57 -8.01 10.03
CA MET A 372 4.86 -8.58 11.19
C MET A 372 5.76 -9.55 11.96
N PHE A 373 6.67 -10.22 11.25
CA PHE A 373 7.68 -11.10 11.83
C PHE A 373 8.88 -10.36 12.41
N ASP A 374 9.30 -9.25 11.81
CA ASP A 374 10.32 -8.38 12.38
C ASP A 374 9.83 -7.75 13.70
N MET A 375 8.52 -7.47 13.80
CA MET A 375 7.87 -7.03 15.03
C MET A 375 7.85 -8.12 16.11
N LEU A 376 7.43 -9.35 15.76
CA LEU A 376 7.49 -10.50 16.68
C LEU A 376 8.92 -10.84 17.11
N LYS A 377 9.87 -10.81 16.17
CA LYS A 377 11.30 -11.02 16.44
C LYS A 377 11.86 -9.94 17.36
N SER A 378 11.55 -8.66 17.14
CA SER A 378 11.97 -7.56 18.01
C SER A 378 11.41 -7.71 19.43
N GLN A 379 10.17 -8.14 19.57
CA GLN A 379 9.57 -8.45 20.87
C GLN A 379 10.20 -9.67 21.54
N MET A 380 10.64 -10.67 20.76
CA MET A 380 11.32 -11.87 21.25
C MET A 380 12.78 -11.62 21.66
N ASP A 381 13.53 -10.85 20.87
CA ASP A 381 14.91 -10.49 21.17
C ASP A 381 14.98 -9.63 22.46
N LYS A 382 13.93 -8.83 22.74
CA LYS A 382 13.76 -8.11 24.01
C LYS A 382 13.49 -9.04 25.21
N MET A 383 12.98 -10.25 25.00
CA MET A 383 12.75 -11.23 26.07
C MET A 383 14.01 -12.05 26.39
N SER A 384 14.90 -12.28 25.42
CA SER A 384 16.16 -13.01 25.65
C SER A 384 17.25 -12.20 26.35
N VAL A 385 17.15 -10.86 26.36
CA VAL A 385 18.14 -9.97 26.99
C VAL A 385 17.86 -9.76 28.49
N GLY A 386 16.73 -10.26 29.01
CA GLY A 386 16.31 -10.05 30.39
C GLY A 386 16.71 -11.13 31.40
N GLU A 387 17.48 -12.16 31.01
CA GLU A 387 17.82 -13.30 31.89
C GLU A 387 19.32 -13.46 32.21
N GLU A 388 20.22 -12.56 31.78
CA GLU A 388 21.68 -12.72 31.99
C GLU A 388 22.33 -11.80 33.05
N ASP A 389 21.61 -10.91 33.75
CA ASP A 389 22.22 -9.92 34.66
C ASP A 389 21.88 -10.06 36.17
N ASP A 390 21.38 -11.22 36.63
CA ASP A 390 21.05 -11.45 38.06
C ASP A 390 21.98 -12.46 38.79
N ASP A 391 23.20 -12.68 38.30
CA ASP A 391 24.26 -13.40 39.05
C ASP A 391 25.60 -12.64 39.03
N VAL A 392 25.66 -11.51 39.78
CA VAL A 392 26.89 -10.97 40.42
C VAL A 392 26.56 -10.43 41.81
#